data_AF-A0A520ASX9-F1
#
_entry.id   AF-A0A520ASX9-F1
#
_cell.length_a   1.000
_cell.length_b   1.000
_cell.length_c   1.000
_cell.angle_alpha   90.00
_cell.angle_beta   90.00
_cell.angle_gamma   90.00
#
_symmetry.space_group_name_H-M   'P 1'
#
loop_
_entity.id
_entity.type
_entity.pdbx_description
1 polymer ?
#
loop_
_entity_poly.entity_id
_entity_poly.type
_entity_poly.pdbx_seq_one_letter_code
_entity_poly.pdbx_strand_id
1 'polypeptide(L)'
;MALADLYGSGIGHMTLAERIDALRELQTTLIEVRVPSPKVKGRTRVISEAMLARVERDEDDRGDLVWRFGETLRRVFADSEHWAVLSKRAVMAFESRYSLRLYELIALRAPLDHKTAEIFTLEDLRARLGVPVGKLVRWQDVKVKALDAAIGEVNQLAGFRVSYEPIKKGRAITAVRLIWEEKTAPERKAAKRELDAPRPGRRARRDGSAKVIAVSGTPEPDIAFPDGPIRYSAAWQAIAVANLPAPARDMNLVADDFRAWARHNRRPLQGPRVAGMFAGFCRSQKSAD
;
A
#
# COMPACT_ATOMS: atom_id res chain seq x y z
N MET A 1 20.76 5.94 16.24
CA MET A 1 19.65 6.83 15.81
C MET A 1 19.06 7.41 17.07
N ALA A 2 19.18 8.72 17.26
CA ALA A 2 18.77 9.37 18.50
C ALA A 2 17.24 9.41 18.58
N LEU A 3 16.67 9.39 19.79
CA LEU A 3 15.24 9.58 19.99
C LEU A 3 14.73 10.89 19.35
N ALA A 4 15.59 11.91 19.30
CA ALA A 4 15.39 13.17 18.56
C ALA A 4 15.00 12.96 17.07
N ASP A 5 15.58 11.96 16.41
CA ASP A 5 15.35 11.70 14.98
C ASP A 5 13.96 11.10 14.72
N LEU A 6 13.34 10.47 15.73
CA LEU A 6 11.95 9.99 15.65
C LEU A 6 10.95 11.15 15.73
N TYR A 7 11.25 12.21 16.47
CA TYR A 7 10.39 13.39 16.61
C TYR A 7 10.29 14.21 15.31
N GLY A 8 11.28 14.15 14.42
CA GLY A 8 11.24 14.81 13.10
C GLY A 8 10.45 14.08 12.01
N SER A 9 9.94 12.87 12.28
CA SER A 9 9.38 11.99 11.25
C SER A 9 7.89 12.19 10.92
N GLY A 10 7.21 13.14 11.56
CA GLY A 10 5.80 13.43 11.29
C GLY A 10 4.81 12.32 11.71
N ILE A 11 5.24 11.40 12.58
CA ILE A 11 4.35 10.54 13.35
C ILE A 11 3.75 11.46 14.42
N GLY A 12 2.46 11.79 14.30
CA GLY A 12 1.80 12.85 15.04
C GLY A 12 2.16 12.88 16.52
N HIS A 13 2.55 14.06 17.01
CA HIS A 13 2.74 14.31 18.43
C HIS A 13 1.41 14.03 19.15
N MET A 14 1.32 12.91 19.87
CA MET A 14 0.23 12.73 20.84
C MET A 14 0.48 13.70 21.99
N THR A 15 -0.53 14.50 22.30
CA THR A 15 -0.52 15.35 23.50
C THR A 15 -0.44 14.48 24.76
N LEU A 16 0.01 15.07 25.88
CA LEU A 16 0.00 14.41 27.19
C LEU A 16 -1.40 13.85 27.53
N ALA A 17 -2.46 14.61 27.25
CA ALA A 17 -3.84 14.20 27.49
C ALA A 17 -4.22 12.97 26.66
N GLU A 18 -3.97 12.99 25.34
CA GLU A 18 -4.23 11.83 24.47
C GLU A 18 -3.44 10.59 24.87
N ARG A 19 -2.19 10.78 25.34
CA ARG A 19 -1.36 9.68 25.86
C ARG A 19 -1.96 9.08 27.13
N ILE A 20 -2.42 9.91 28.06
CA ILE A 20 -3.06 9.46 29.29
C ILE A 20 -4.36 8.70 28.99
N ASP A 21 -5.18 9.22 28.08
CA ASP A 21 -6.44 8.58 27.72
C ASP A 21 -6.22 7.24 27.01
N ALA A 22 -5.23 7.15 26.12
CA ALA A 22 -4.84 5.88 25.52
C ALA A 22 -4.35 4.85 26.56
N LEU A 23 -3.57 5.28 27.56
CA LEU A 23 -3.13 4.39 28.65
C LEU A 23 -4.30 3.90 29.50
N ARG A 24 -5.28 4.77 29.80
CA ARG A 24 -6.51 4.39 30.50
C ARG A 24 -7.34 3.41 29.68
N GLU A 25 -7.47 3.63 28.38
CA GLU A 25 -8.14 2.68 27.48
C GLU A 25 -7.46 1.31 27.53
N LEU A 26 -6.12 1.26 27.45
CA LEU A 26 -5.36 0.01 27.54
C LEU A 26 -5.47 -0.66 28.92
N GLN A 27 -5.57 0.09 30.02
CA GLN A 27 -5.77 -0.48 31.36
C GLN A 27 -7.19 -0.99 31.59
N THR A 28 -8.18 -0.41 30.94
CA THR A 28 -9.60 -0.81 31.07
C THR A 28 -10.04 -1.82 30.01
N THR A 29 -9.17 -2.11 29.03
CA THR A 29 -9.39 -3.17 28.05
C THR A 29 -9.24 -4.54 28.73
N LEU A 30 -10.34 -5.31 28.77
CA LEU A 30 -10.33 -6.69 29.25
C LEU A 30 -9.98 -7.65 28.13
N ILE A 31 -9.11 -8.61 28.43
CA ILE A 31 -8.71 -9.70 27.57
C ILE A 31 -9.26 -11.00 28.13
N GLU A 32 -9.96 -11.74 27.28
CA GLU A 32 -10.50 -13.05 27.61
C GLU A 32 -9.72 -14.16 26.91
N VAL A 33 -9.16 -15.07 27.69
CA VAL A 33 -8.44 -16.24 27.20
C VAL A 33 -9.18 -17.50 27.61
N ARG A 34 -9.47 -18.35 26.63
CA ARG A 34 -10.09 -19.65 26.84
C ARG A 34 -9.00 -20.70 27.02
N VAL A 35 -8.96 -21.35 28.18
CA VAL A 35 -7.96 -22.38 28.51
C VAL A 35 -8.62 -23.66 29.01
N PRO A 36 -8.02 -24.84 28.83
CA PRO A 36 -8.51 -26.07 29.43
C PRO A 36 -8.66 -25.93 30.95
N SER A 37 -9.74 -26.49 31.49
CA SER A 37 -9.98 -26.52 32.92
C SER A 37 -9.02 -27.53 33.58
N PRO A 38 -8.23 -27.12 34.58
CA PRO A 38 -7.39 -28.07 35.31
C PRO A 38 -8.22 -28.99 36.21
N LYS A 39 -9.48 -28.63 36.51
CA LYS A 39 -10.36 -29.38 37.42
C LYS A 39 -11.20 -30.44 36.69
N VAL A 40 -11.54 -30.21 35.43
CA VAL A 40 -12.46 -31.09 34.68
C VAL A 40 -11.92 -31.30 33.27
N LYS A 41 -11.52 -32.53 32.97
CA LYS A 41 -11.02 -32.94 31.65
C LYS A 41 -12.06 -32.64 30.57
N GLY A 42 -11.62 -32.06 29.46
CA GLY A 42 -12.48 -31.72 28.31
C GLY A 42 -13.33 -30.45 28.48
N ARG A 43 -13.33 -29.80 29.65
CA ARG A 43 -13.96 -28.48 29.81
C ARG A 43 -12.96 -27.36 29.60
N THR A 44 -13.47 -26.22 29.13
CA THR A 44 -12.72 -24.98 28.99
C THR A 44 -13.20 -23.99 30.04
N ARG A 45 -12.28 -23.20 30.61
CA ARG A 45 -12.60 -22.03 31.44
C ARG A 45 -12.16 -20.76 30.72
N VAL A 46 -12.83 -19.66 31.04
CA VAL A 46 -12.45 -18.32 30.59
C VAL A 46 -11.69 -17.63 31.70
N ILE A 47 -10.52 -17.07 31.39
CA ILE A 47 -9.80 -16.14 32.24
C ILE A 47 -10.01 -14.75 31.63
N SER A 48 -10.49 -13.80 32.43
CA SER A 48 -10.69 -12.39 32.02
C SER A 48 -9.81 -11.50 32.89
N GLU A 49 -8.94 -10.70 32.27
CA GLU A 49 -7.98 -9.83 32.95
C GLU A 49 -7.76 -8.55 32.15
N ALA A 50 -7.40 -7.45 32.82
CA ALA A 50 -6.97 -6.23 32.15
C ALA A 50 -5.73 -6.47 31.26
N MET A 51 -5.67 -5.81 30.10
CA MET A 51 -4.55 -5.91 29.17
C MET A 51 -3.26 -5.37 29.82
N LEU A 52 -3.30 -4.16 30.36
CA LEU A 52 -2.22 -3.57 31.14
C LEU A 52 -2.56 -3.62 32.64
N ALA A 53 -1.83 -4.44 33.39
CA ALA A 53 -2.00 -4.58 34.84
C ALA A 53 -1.23 -3.52 35.64
N ARG A 54 -0.23 -2.86 35.03
CA ARG A 54 0.52 -1.77 35.66
C ARG A 54 0.87 -0.73 34.62
N VAL A 55 0.70 0.53 34.98
CA VAL A 55 1.18 1.71 34.26
C VAL A 55 1.69 2.69 35.30
N GLU A 56 2.93 3.10 35.17
CA GLU A 56 3.59 4.13 35.98
C GLU A 56 4.16 5.18 35.04
N ARG A 57 4.00 6.43 35.45
CA ARG A 57 4.45 7.60 34.73
C ARG A 57 4.66 8.71 35.75
N ASP A 58 5.57 9.62 35.45
CA ASP A 58 5.69 10.84 36.23
C ASP A 58 4.50 11.78 35.96
N GLU A 59 4.29 12.73 36.87
CA GLU A 59 3.28 13.78 36.68
C GLU A 59 3.70 14.78 35.59
N ASP A 60 5.01 14.91 35.36
CA ASP A 60 5.56 15.77 34.31
C ASP A 60 5.66 15.05 32.95
N ASP A 61 5.89 15.82 31.88
CA ASP A 61 5.93 15.31 30.50
C ASP A 61 7.33 14.85 30.07
N ARG A 62 8.14 14.32 31.01
CA ARG A 62 9.48 13.80 30.68
C ARG A 62 9.45 12.60 29.74
N GLY A 63 8.28 11.96 29.61
CA GLY A 63 8.00 10.97 28.57
C GLY A 63 8.37 9.53 28.94
N ASP A 64 8.81 9.28 30.17
CA ASP A 64 9.10 7.93 30.66
C ASP A 64 7.80 7.21 31.07
N LEU A 65 7.69 5.96 30.64
CA LEU A 65 6.53 5.10 30.86
C LEU A 65 7.00 3.70 31.24
N VAL A 66 6.65 3.26 32.44
CA VAL A 66 6.81 1.86 32.85
C VAL A 66 5.45 1.20 32.80
N TRP A 67 5.38 0.03 32.19
CA TRP A 67 4.12 -0.70 32.04
C TRP A 67 4.33 -2.20 32.14
N ARG A 68 3.25 -2.93 32.44
CA ARG A 68 3.27 -4.39 32.53
C ARG A 68 1.95 -4.98 32.03
N PHE A 69 2.05 -5.98 31.16
CA PHE A 69 0.90 -6.81 30.77
C PHE A 69 0.32 -7.58 31.97
N GLY A 70 -0.97 -7.86 31.91
CA GLY A 70 -1.63 -8.84 32.78
C GLY A 70 -0.90 -10.18 32.79
N GLU A 71 -1.00 -10.91 33.90
CA GLU A 71 -0.36 -12.21 34.07
C GLU A 71 -0.78 -13.22 33.00
N THR A 72 -2.05 -13.23 32.66
CA THR A 72 -2.61 -14.11 31.64
C THR A 72 -1.97 -13.86 30.28
N LEU A 73 -1.87 -12.60 29.84
CA LEU A 73 -1.22 -12.26 28.57
C LEU A 73 0.26 -12.60 28.57
N ARG A 74 0.98 -12.36 29.68
CA ARG A 74 2.40 -12.73 29.77
C ARG A 74 2.61 -14.23 29.57
N ARG A 75 1.75 -15.06 30.16
CA ARG A 75 1.78 -16.52 29.93
C ARG A 75 1.48 -16.87 28.48
N VAL A 76 0.41 -16.30 27.91
CA VAL A 76 0.06 -16.51 26.50
C VAL A 76 1.22 -16.18 25.57
N PHE A 77 1.91 -15.05 25.79
CA PHE A 77 3.05 -14.68 24.97
C PHE A 77 4.28 -15.56 25.19
N ALA A 78 4.55 -15.99 26.43
CA ALA A 78 5.67 -16.88 26.72
C ALA A 78 5.48 -18.28 26.10
N ASP A 79 4.23 -18.76 26.06
CA ASP A 79 3.89 -20.12 25.61
C ASP A 79 3.46 -20.19 24.13
N SER A 80 3.38 -19.05 23.42
CA SER A 80 2.88 -19.01 22.03
C SER A 80 3.99 -19.22 21.01
N GLU A 81 3.87 -20.28 20.22
CA GLU A 81 4.68 -20.51 19.01
C GLU A 81 4.17 -19.72 17.80
N HIS A 82 3.00 -19.10 17.90
CA HIS A 82 2.41 -18.29 16.83
C HIS A 82 2.81 -16.82 17.01
N TRP A 83 3.61 -16.29 16.10
CA TRP A 83 4.06 -14.90 16.10
C TRP A 83 4.19 -14.34 14.68
N ALA A 84 4.25 -13.01 14.59
CA ALA A 84 4.54 -12.30 13.35
C ALA A 84 5.50 -11.14 13.62
N VAL A 85 6.44 -10.91 12.71
CA VAL A 85 7.26 -9.70 12.72
C VAL A 85 6.55 -8.61 11.92
N LEU A 86 6.25 -7.51 12.61
CA LEU A 86 5.58 -6.37 12.03
C LEU A 86 6.58 -5.23 11.78
N SER A 87 6.52 -4.65 10.58
CA SER A 87 7.28 -3.45 10.25
C SER A 87 6.66 -2.25 10.96
N LYS A 88 7.35 -1.69 11.97
CA LYS A 88 6.93 -0.46 12.66
C LYS A 88 6.59 0.66 11.67
N ARG A 89 7.39 0.83 10.62
CA ARG A 89 7.16 1.87 9.60
C ARG A 89 5.87 1.64 8.83
N ALA A 90 5.56 0.40 8.46
CA ALA A 90 4.32 0.07 7.75
C ALA A 90 3.11 0.26 8.67
N VAL A 91 3.17 -0.28 9.89
CA VAL A 91 2.11 -0.16 10.91
C VAL A 91 1.74 1.30 11.14
N MET A 92 2.73 2.18 11.33
CA MET A 92 2.52 3.60 11.56
C MET A 92 2.07 4.38 10.31
N ALA A 93 2.22 3.80 9.12
CA ALA A 93 1.88 4.46 7.85
C ALA A 93 0.48 4.14 7.35
N PHE A 94 -0.18 3.08 7.88
CA PHE A 94 -1.55 2.71 7.54
C PHE A 94 -2.55 3.76 8.03
N GLU A 95 -3.48 4.15 7.17
CA GLU A 95 -4.52 5.14 7.48
C GLU A 95 -5.86 4.49 7.84
N SER A 96 -6.07 3.23 7.44
CA SER A 96 -7.28 2.48 7.73
C SER A 96 -7.04 1.39 8.77
N ARG A 97 -7.94 1.30 9.76
CA ARG A 97 -7.99 0.19 10.73
C ARG A 97 -8.06 -1.18 10.04
N TYR A 98 -8.71 -1.24 8.88
CA TYR A 98 -8.84 -2.48 8.10
C TYR A 98 -7.51 -2.87 7.45
N SER A 99 -6.71 -1.90 7.02
CA SER A 99 -5.36 -2.14 6.49
C SER A 99 -4.44 -2.72 7.54
N LEU A 100 -4.46 -2.17 8.77
CA LEU A 100 -3.69 -2.70 9.88
C LEU A 100 -4.10 -4.15 10.19
N ARG A 101 -5.41 -4.43 10.31
CA ARG A 101 -5.91 -5.79 10.56
C ARG A 101 -5.57 -6.78 9.45
N LEU A 102 -5.70 -6.37 8.19
CA LEU A 102 -5.30 -7.20 7.05
C LEU A 102 -3.79 -7.45 7.04
N TYR A 103 -2.98 -6.42 7.33
CA TYR A 103 -1.53 -6.54 7.43
C TYR A 103 -1.13 -7.54 8.52
N GLU A 104 -1.70 -7.43 9.73
CA GLU A 104 -1.47 -8.38 10.82
C GLU A 104 -1.85 -9.82 10.41
N LEU A 105 -3.04 -9.98 9.82
CA LEU A 105 -3.55 -11.28 9.38
C LEU A 105 -2.60 -11.98 8.41
N ILE A 106 -2.06 -11.23 7.45
CA ILE A 106 -1.16 -11.75 6.41
C ILE A 106 0.28 -11.84 6.91
N ALA A 107 0.77 -10.94 7.75
CA ALA A 107 2.11 -11.02 8.33
C ALA A 107 2.31 -12.28 9.20
N LEU A 108 1.24 -12.79 9.82
CA LEU A 108 1.21 -14.08 10.51
C LEU A 108 1.37 -15.29 9.58
N ARG A 109 1.16 -15.12 8.26
CA ARG A 109 1.05 -16.21 7.29
C ARG A 109 2.05 -16.15 6.14
N ALA A 110 2.44 -14.95 5.74
CA ALA A 110 3.34 -14.72 4.62
C ALA A 110 4.70 -15.43 4.76
N PRO A 111 5.30 -15.55 5.98
CA PRO A 111 6.54 -16.30 6.15
C PRO A 111 6.39 -17.83 6.09
N LEU A 112 5.19 -18.38 5.93
CA LEU A 112 4.97 -19.83 5.90
C LEU A 112 5.25 -20.39 4.49
N ASP A 113 6.19 -21.33 4.39
CA ASP A 113 6.69 -21.88 3.11
C ASP A 113 5.61 -22.49 2.20
N HIS A 114 4.55 -23.06 2.79
CA HIS A 114 3.54 -23.83 2.05
C HIS A 114 2.15 -23.20 2.09
N LYS A 115 2.06 -21.91 2.47
CA LYS A 115 0.76 -21.24 2.61
C LYS A 115 0.77 -19.85 1.98
N THR A 116 0.25 -19.78 0.76
CA THR A 116 0.09 -18.54 -0.02
C THR A 116 -1.38 -18.15 -0.22
N ALA A 117 -2.32 -18.92 0.33
CA ALA A 117 -3.74 -18.61 0.30
C ALA A 117 -4.51 -19.22 1.48
N GLU A 118 -5.63 -18.60 1.86
CA GLU A 118 -6.57 -19.12 2.87
C GLU A 118 -7.99 -18.62 2.59
N ILE A 119 -8.96 -19.48 2.86
CA ILE A 119 -10.38 -19.20 2.68
C ILE A 119 -10.98 -18.79 4.01
N PHE A 120 -11.64 -17.63 4.03
CA PHE A 120 -12.38 -17.12 5.18
C PHE A 120 -13.86 -17.02 4.82
N THR A 121 -14.75 -17.44 5.71
CA THR A 121 -16.17 -17.12 5.57
C THR A 121 -16.35 -15.60 5.64
N LEU A 122 -17.42 -15.06 5.04
CA LEU A 122 -17.65 -13.61 5.12
C LEU A 122 -17.82 -13.11 6.57
N GLU A 123 -18.34 -13.96 7.45
CA GLU A 123 -18.48 -13.63 8.87
C GLU A 123 -17.11 -13.58 9.57
N ASP A 124 -16.28 -14.61 9.38
CA ASP A 124 -14.94 -14.66 9.97
C ASP A 124 -14.04 -13.53 9.43
N LEU A 125 -14.13 -13.23 8.13
CA LEU A 125 -13.39 -12.11 7.54
C LEU A 125 -13.79 -10.77 8.16
N ARG A 126 -15.10 -10.53 8.38
CA ARG A 126 -15.57 -9.30 9.05
C ARG A 126 -15.04 -9.21 10.48
N ALA A 127 -15.11 -10.30 11.23
CA ALA A 127 -14.62 -10.36 12.60
C ALA A 127 -13.11 -10.06 12.65
N ARG A 128 -12.31 -10.68 11.77
CA ARG A 128 -10.85 -10.48 11.70
C ARG A 128 -10.45 -9.07 11.26
N LEU A 129 -11.19 -8.47 10.34
CA LEU A 129 -11.02 -7.06 9.96
C LEU A 129 -11.51 -6.10 11.06
N GLY A 130 -12.12 -6.60 12.13
CA GLY A 130 -12.63 -5.80 13.24
C GLY A 130 -13.85 -4.96 12.85
N VAL A 131 -14.69 -5.46 11.94
CA VAL A 131 -15.97 -4.85 11.58
C VAL A 131 -16.95 -5.04 12.75
N PRO A 132 -17.54 -3.95 13.30
CA PRO A 132 -18.53 -4.09 14.37
C PRO A 132 -19.76 -4.89 13.96
N VAL A 133 -20.39 -5.58 14.90
CA VAL A 133 -21.62 -6.34 14.67
C VAL A 133 -22.69 -5.44 14.04
N GLY A 134 -23.36 -5.93 13.01
CA GLY A 134 -24.39 -5.19 12.28
C GLY A 134 -23.88 -4.09 11.33
N LYS A 135 -22.55 -3.91 11.20
CA LYS A 135 -21.95 -2.99 10.20
C LYS A 135 -21.43 -3.75 8.99
N LEU A 136 -21.35 -3.05 7.85
CA LEU A 136 -20.92 -3.60 6.56
C LEU A 136 -21.61 -4.94 6.23
N VAL A 137 -22.94 -4.99 6.39
CA VAL A 137 -23.72 -6.22 6.25
C VAL A 137 -23.66 -6.75 4.82
N ARG A 138 -23.77 -5.87 3.82
CA ARG A 138 -23.73 -6.25 2.40
C ARG A 138 -22.30 -6.56 1.96
N TRP A 139 -22.14 -7.56 1.08
CA TRP A 139 -20.84 -7.88 0.48
C TRP A 139 -20.17 -6.65 -0.14
N GLN A 140 -20.94 -5.84 -0.89
CA GLN A 140 -20.41 -4.65 -1.55
C GLN A 140 -19.84 -3.62 -0.57
N ASP A 141 -20.43 -3.49 0.63
CA ASP A 141 -19.92 -2.61 1.67
C ASP A 141 -18.59 -3.12 2.25
N VAL A 142 -18.49 -4.43 2.54
CA VAL A 142 -17.22 -5.04 2.99
C VAL A 142 -16.15 -4.90 1.93
N LYS A 143 -16.50 -5.22 0.68
CA LYS A 143 -15.62 -5.16 -0.47
C LYS A 143 -14.99 -3.78 -0.62
N VAL A 144 -15.81 -2.74 -0.77
CA VAL A 144 -15.31 -1.39 -1.08
C VAL A 144 -14.69 -0.71 0.14
N LYS A 145 -15.36 -0.76 1.30
CA LYS A 145 -14.96 0.04 2.47
C LYS A 145 -13.88 -0.60 3.34
N ALA A 146 -13.78 -1.93 3.32
CA ALA A 146 -12.81 -2.66 4.13
C ALA A 146 -11.76 -3.35 3.26
N LEU A 147 -12.15 -4.26 2.37
CA LEU A 147 -11.21 -5.16 1.70
C LEU A 147 -10.38 -4.47 0.62
N ASP A 148 -11.00 -3.82 -0.36
CA ASP A 148 -10.31 -3.12 -1.45
C ASP A 148 -9.44 -1.98 -0.91
N ALA A 149 -9.97 -1.20 0.03
CA ALA A 149 -9.23 -0.13 0.70
C ALA A 149 -8.01 -0.66 1.46
N ALA A 150 -8.17 -1.75 2.23
CA ALA A 150 -7.08 -2.38 2.96
C ALA A 150 -6.02 -2.97 2.03
N ILE A 151 -6.44 -3.68 0.99
CA ILE A 151 -5.53 -4.30 0.02
C ILE A 151 -4.73 -3.24 -0.73
N GLY A 152 -5.35 -2.15 -1.16
CA GLY A 152 -4.65 -1.06 -1.84
C GLY A 152 -3.53 -0.47 -0.98
N GLU A 153 -3.79 -0.28 0.31
CA GLU A 153 -2.80 0.27 1.23
C GLU A 153 -1.71 -0.75 1.63
N VAL A 154 -2.10 -1.99 1.93
CA VAL A 154 -1.15 -3.09 2.23
C VAL A 154 -0.22 -3.33 1.03
N ASN A 155 -0.76 -3.41 -0.18
CA ASN A 155 0.04 -3.61 -1.39
C ASN A 155 0.95 -2.43 -1.71
N GLN A 156 0.63 -1.22 -1.23
CA GLN A 156 1.51 -0.06 -1.37
C GLN A 156 2.66 -0.08 -0.35
N LEU A 157 2.40 -0.46 0.90
CA LEU A 157 3.30 -0.19 2.03
C LEU A 157 4.00 -1.43 2.62
N ALA A 158 3.42 -2.62 2.48
CA ALA A 158 3.93 -3.85 3.08
C ALA A 158 4.99 -4.55 2.21
N GLY A 159 5.71 -5.51 2.81
CA GLY A 159 6.70 -6.36 2.14
C GLY A 159 6.12 -7.51 1.32
N PHE A 160 4.80 -7.62 1.23
CA PHE A 160 4.07 -8.64 0.50
C PHE A 160 2.92 -8.01 -0.29
N ARG A 161 2.34 -8.78 -1.21
CA ARG A 161 1.10 -8.45 -1.90
C ARG A 161 -0.02 -9.36 -1.43
N VAL A 162 -1.23 -8.83 -1.51
CA VAL A 162 -2.48 -9.51 -1.18
C VAL A 162 -3.46 -9.26 -2.32
N SER A 163 -4.18 -10.30 -2.71
CA SER A 163 -5.34 -10.25 -3.59
C SER A 163 -6.43 -11.15 -3.02
N TYR A 164 -7.60 -11.15 -3.65
CA TYR A 164 -8.69 -12.01 -3.21
C TYR A 164 -9.56 -12.51 -4.35
N GLU A 165 -10.17 -13.68 -4.11
CA GLU A 165 -11.19 -14.26 -4.97
C GLU A 165 -12.48 -14.47 -4.16
N PRO A 166 -13.62 -13.89 -4.57
CA PRO A 166 -14.89 -14.13 -3.89
C PRO A 166 -15.44 -15.52 -4.26
N ILE A 167 -15.87 -16.29 -3.26
CA ILE A 167 -16.47 -17.61 -3.42
C ILE A 167 -17.98 -17.49 -3.31
N LYS A 168 -18.68 -17.98 -4.35
CA LYS A 168 -20.14 -17.93 -4.49
C LYS A 168 -20.80 -19.23 -4.05
N LYS A 169 -21.99 -19.10 -3.45
CA LYS A 169 -22.98 -20.17 -3.32
C LYS A 169 -24.30 -19.66 -3.91
N GLY A 170 -24.60 -20.10 -5.14
CA GLY A 170 -25.67 -19.49 -5.94
C GLY A 170 -25.36 -18.03 -6.27
N ARG A 171 -26.28 -17.11 -5.95
CA ARG A 171 -26.10 -15.66 -6.19
C ARG A 171 -25.33 -14.94 -5.07
N ALA A 172 -25.19 -15.56 -3.91
CA ALA A 172 -24.56 -14.94 -2.74
C ALA A 172 -23.06 -15.24 -2.69
N ILE A 173 -22.25 -14.25 -2.31
CA ILE A 173 -20.87 -14.50 -1.85
C ILE A 173 -20.96 -15.06 -0.43
N THR A 174 -20.30 -16.19 -0.15
CA THR A 174 -20.29 -16.82 1.18
C THR A 174 -18.92 -16.81 1.83
N ALA A 175 -17.86 -16.76 1.03
CA ALA A 175 -16.49 -16.76 1.51
C ALA A 175 -15.59 -15.95 0.57
N VAL A 176 -14.39 -15.66 1.04
CA VAL A 176 -13.33 -14.98 0.29
C VAL A 176 -12.06 -15.78 0.47
N ARG A 177 -11.41 -16.13 -0.64
CA ARG A 177 -10.06 -16.66 -0.65
C ARG A 177 -9.09 -15.49 -0.72
N LEU A 178 -8.33 -15.26 0.34
CA LEU A 178 -7.20 -14.35 0.31
C LEU A 178 -5.98 -15.08 -0.24
N ILE A 179 -5.23 -14.40 -1.10
CA ILE A 179 -4.02 -14.91 -1.73
C ILE A 179 -2.92 -13.90 -1.48
N TRP A 180 -1.72 -14.35 -1.12
CA TRP A 180 -0.59 -13.48 -0.86
C TRP A 180 0.72 -14.06 -1.37
N GLU A 181 1.65 -13.16 -1.65
CA GLU A 181 3.01 -13.46 -2.10
C GLU A 181 3.99 -12.45 -1.52
N GLU A 182 5.23 -12.88 -1.26
CA GLU A 182 6.28 -11.95 -0.90
C GLU A 182 6.67 -11.06 -2.09
N LYS A 183 6.95 -9.79 -1.81
CA LYS A 183 7.46 -8.89 -2.84
C LYS A 183 8.90 -9.23 -3.18
N THR A 184 9.21 -9.16 -4.46
CA THR A 184 10.59 -9.20 -4.96
C THR A 184 11.41 -8.04 -4.40
N ALA A 185 12.74 -8.11 -4.49
CA ALA A 185 13.61 -7.04 -3.99
C ALA A 185 13.32 -5.65 -4.61
N PRO A 186 13.09 -5.49 -5.93
CA PRO A 186 12.68 -4.22 -6.52
C PRO A 186 11.36 -3.68 -5.96
N GLU A 187 10.39 -4.55 -5.72
CA GLU A 187 9.06 -4.17 -5.22
C GLU A 187 9.10 -3.79 -3.74
N ARG A 188 9.94 -4.46 -2.93
CA ARG A 188 10.22 -4.04 -1.55
C ARG A 188 10.91 -2.67 -1.50
N LYS A 189 11.81 -2.39 -2.45
CA LYS A 189 12.43 -1.06 -2.59
C LYS A 189 11.39 0.01 -2.97
N ALA A 190 10.42 -0.32 -3.83
CA ALA A 190 9.31 0.57 -4.15
C ALA A 190 8.41 0.84 -2.93
N ALA A 191 8.06 -0.20 -2.16
CA ALA A 191 7.29 -0.04 -0.92
C ALA A 191 8.03 0.83 0.11
N LYS A 192 9.35 0.69 0.23
CA LYS A 192 10.18 1.56 1.07
C LYS A 192 10.12 3.02 0.62
N ARG A 193 10.22 3.29 -0.69
CA ARG A 193 10.07 4.65 -1.25
C ARG A 193 8.70 5.23 -0.95
N GLU A 194 7.64 4.42 -1.02
CA GLU A 194 6.31 4.85 -0.60
C GLU A 194 6.32 5.21 0.88
N LEU A 195 6.86 4.38 1.77
CA LEU A 195 6.98 4.70 3.20
C LEU A 195 7.78 5.98 3.50
N ASP A 196 8.76 6.33 2.65
CA ASP A 196 9.54 7.57 2.75
C ASP A 196 8.77 8.79 2.19
N ALA A 197 7.76 8.57 1.33
CA ALA A 197 7.03 9.65 0.68
C ALA A 197 5.93 10.26 1.57
N PRO A 198 5.60 11.56 1.40
CA PRO A 198 4.54 12.22 2.17
C PRO A 198 3.16 11.58 2.00
N ARG A 199 2.36 11.56 3.09
CA ARG A 199 1.01 10.95 3.12
C ARG A 199 0.10 11.39 1.98
N PRO A 200 -0.06 12.69 1.66
CA PRO A 200 -0.95 13.11 0.57
C PRO A 200 -0.51 12.55 -0.78
N GLY A 201 0.80 12.46 -1.03
CA GLY A 201 1.36 11.90 -2.26
C GLY A 201 1.10 10.40 -2.38
N ARG A 202 1.22 9.65 -1.28
CA ARG A 202 0.89 8.22 -1.24
C ARG A 202 -0.57 7.97 -1.58
N ARG A 203 -1.47 8.71 -0.93
CA ARG A 203 -2.91 8.60 -1.16
C ARG A 203 -3.25 8.93 -2.62
N ALA A 204 -2.69 10.01 -3.16
CA ALA A 204 -2.94 10.38 -4.56
C ALA A 204 -2.48 9.29 -5.55
N ARG A 205 -1.32 8.66 -5.32
CA ARG A 205 -0.84 7.55 -6.18
C ARG A 205 -1.73 6.31 -6.08
N ARG A 206 -2.21 5.98 -4.88
CA ARG A 206 -3.12 4.86 -4.65
C ARG A 206 -4.48 5.06 -5.32
N ASP A 207 -5.03 6.27 -5.23
CA ASP A 207 -6.36 6.60 -5.74
C ASP A 207 -6.33 6.94 -7.25
N GLY A 208 -5.16 6.86 -7.91
CA GLY A 208 -4.98 7.25 -9.30
C GLY A 208 -5.12 8.75 -9.57
N SER A 209 -5.19 9.57 -8.52
CA SER A 209 -5.37 11.02 -8.57
C SER A 209 -4.06 11.81 -8.46
N ALA A 210 -2.91 11.11 -8.40
CA ALA A 210 -1.60 11.73 -8.43
C ALA A 210 -1.46 12.58 -9.69
N LYS A 211 -1.49 13.89 -9.51
CA LYS A 211 -0.96 14.82 -10.51
C LYS A 211 0.50 14.40 -10.73
N VAL A 212 0.86 14.10 -11.98
CA VAL A 212 2.25 14.04 -12.40
C VAL A 212 2.79 15.46 -12.28
N ILE A 213 3.18 15.86 -11.06
CA ILE A 213 3.99 17.04 -10.85
C ILE A 213 5.37 16.61 -11.33
N ALA A 214 5.72 17.01 -12.55
CA ALA A 214 7.09 16.99 -13.00
C ALA A 214 7.89 17.80 -11.97
N VAL A 215 8.57 17.11 -11.06
CA VAL A 215 9.56 17.72 -10.19
C VAL A 215 10.72 18.07 -11.11
N SER A 216 10.72 19.32 -11.58
CA SER A 216 11.86 19.97 -12.21
C SER A 216 12.98 20.02 -11.16
N GLY A 217 13.84 19.00 -11.12
CA GLY A 217 14.85 18.90 -10.06
C GLY A 217 15.75 17.67 -10.07
N THR A 218 15.96 17.03 -11.22
CA THR A 218 17.14 16.19 -11.54
C THR A 218 17.22 16.16 -13.07
N PRO A 219 18.40 16.24 -13.71
CA PRO A 219 18.47 16.27 -15.16
C PRO A 219 18.00 14.91 -15.71
N GLU A 220 16.75 14.87 -16.18
CA GLU A 220 16.25 13.81 -17.05
C GLU A 220 17.11 13.77 -18.31
N PRO A 221 17.31 12.59 -18.93
CA PRO A 221 18.05 12.50 -20.17
C PRO A 221 17.45 13.48 -21.18
N ASP A 222 18.31 14.27 -21.82
CA ASP A 222 17.93 15.31 -22.78
C ASP A 222 17.30 14.66 -24.02
N ILE A 223 15.99 14.39 -23.96
CA ILE A 223 15.23 13.85 -25.09
C ILE A 223 15.00 15.00 -26.06
N ALA A 224 15.94 15.16 -26.99
CA ALA A 224 15.85 16.07 -28.13
C ALA A 224 15.41 15.32 -29.39
N PHE A 225 14.50 15.92 -30.17
CA PHE A 225 14.31 15.49 -31.56
C PHE A 225 15.58 15.85 -32.35
N PRO A 226 16.14 14.92 -33.15
CA PRO A 226 17.39 15.18 -33.85
C PRO A 226 17.21 16.28 -34.90
N ASP A 227 18.19 17.16 -35.01
CA ASP A 227 18.23 18.19 -36.05
C ASP A 227 18.50 17.59 -37.45
N GLY A 228 19.07 16.39 -37.50
CA GLY A 228 19.37 15.64 -38.73
C GLY A 228 18.40 14.47 -39.02
N PRO A 229 18.67 13.67 -40.06
CA PRO A 229 17.82 12.57 -40.49
C PRO A 229 17.49 11.59 -39.36
N ILE A 230 16.21 11.26 -39.18
CA ILE A 230 15.77 10.35 -38.10
C ILE A 230 16.10 8.88 -38.38
N ARG A 231 16.49 8.53 -39.61
CA ARG A 231 16.91 7.17 -39.97
C ARG A 231 18.10 6.65 -39.15
N TYR A 232 18.89 7.55 -38.56
CA TYR A 232 20.03 7.20 -37.70
C TYR A 232 19.68 7.21 -36.21
N SER A 233 18.41 7.43 -35.86
CA SER A 233 17.94 7.39 -34.48
C SER A 233 16.88 6.30 -34.30
N ALA A 234 17.29 5.18 -33.72
CA ALA A 234 16.44 4.01 -33.51
C ALA A 234 15.13 4.35 -32.76
N ALA A 235 15.19 5.25 -31.78
CA ALA A 235 14.02 5.65 -31.00
C ALA A 235 12.98 6.41 -31.85
N TRP A 236 13.42 7.39 -32.65
CA TRP A 236 12.52 8.19 -33.48
C TRP A 236 12.03 7.42 -34.70
N GLN A 237 12.85 6.55 -35.27
CA GLN A 237 12.46 5.63 -36.34
C GLN A 237 11.35 4.69 -35.88
N ALA A 238 11.48 4.07 -34.69
CA ALA A 238 10.45 3.19 -34.15
C ALA A 238 9.10 3.91 -33.96
N ILE A 239 9.13 5.17 -33.51
CA ILE A 239 7.92 5.98 -33.38
C ILE A 239 7.29 6.26 -34.75
N ALA A 240 8.08 6.64 -35.76
CA ALA A 240 7.57 6.90 -37.11
C ALA A 240 6.92 5.64 -37.72
N VAL A 241 7.62 4.50 -37.65
CA VAL A 241 7.13 3.21 -38.18
C VAL A 241 5.82 2.78 -37.50
N ALA A 242 5.69 2.99 -36.19
CA ALA A 242 4.50 2.59 -35.46
C ALA A 242 3.27 3.50 -35.69
N ASN A 243 3.45 4.70 -36.26
CA ASN A 243 2.41 5.73 -36.28
C ASN A 243 2.10 6.30 -37.66
N LEU A 244 2.93 6.07 -38.67
CA LEU A 244 2.65 6.50 -40.04
C LEU A 244 1.59 5.58 -40.69
N PRO A 245 0.62 6.14 -41.43
CA PRO A 245 -0.33 5.34 -42.17
C PRO A 245 0.35 4.61 -43.34
N ALA A 246 -0.17 3.44 -43.69
CA ALA A 246 0.28 2.69 -44.87
C ALA A 246 -0.48 3.14 -46.14
N PRO A 247 0.19 3.17 -47.31
CA PRO A 247 1.63 3.13 -47.51
C PRO A 247 2.32 4.36 -46.88
N ALA A 248 3.48 4.14 -46.25
CA ALA A 248 4.15 5.19 -45.46
C ALA A 248 4.97 6.14 -46.34
N ARG A 249 4.84 7.45 -46.08
CA ARG A 249 5.73 8.50 -46.62
C ARG A 249 7.17 8.31 -46.12
N ASP A 250 8.15 8.87 -46.83
CA ASP A 250 9.55 8.87 -46.39
C ASP A 250 9.69 9.51 -45.00
N MET A 251 10.31 8.75 -44.09
CA MET A 251 10.42 9.11 -42.68
C MET A 251 11.29 10.36 -42.42
N ASN A 252 12.27 10.65 -43.28
CA ASN A 252 13.09 11.86 -43.14
C ASN A 252 12.32 13.08 -43.63
N LEU A 253 11.54 12.96 -44.72
CA LEU A 253 10.64 14.04 -45.14
C LEU A 253 9.59 14.35 -44.06
N VAL A 254 9.01 13.34 -43.44
CA VAL A 254 8.08 13.52 -42.31
C VAL A 254 8.77 14.19 -41.11
N ALA A 255 10.04 13.85 -40.85
CA ALA A 255 10.81 14.49 -39.78
C ALA A 255 11.09 15.96 -40.07
N ASP A 256 11.42 16.32 -41.32
CA ASP A 256 11.63 17.70 -41.74
C ASP A 256 10.32 18.51 -41.64
N ASP A 257 9.20 17.93 -42.10
CA ASP A 257 7.86 18.50 -41.97
C ASP A 257 7.49 18.73 -40.50
N PHE A 258 7.84 17.78 -39.62
CA PHE A 258 7.61 17.89 -38.18
C PHE A 258 8.42 19.04 -37.56
N ARG A 259 9.70 19.20 -37.94
CA ARG A 259 10.52 20.33 -37.46
C ARG A 259 9.95 21.65 -37.94
N ALA A 260 9.52 21.75 -39.20
CA ALA A 260 8.90 22.96 -39.75
C ALA A 260 7.59 23.30 -39.02
N TRP A 261 6.73 22.30 -38.81
CA TRP A 261 5.48 22.44 -38.06
C TRP A 261 5.73 22.87 -36.62
N ALA A 262 6.72 22.30 -35.94
CA ALA A 262 7.05 22.66 -34.56
C ALA A 262 7.52 24.12 -34.45
N ARG A 263 8.35 24.58 -35.39
CA ARG A 263 8.79 25.99 -35.46
C ARG A 263 7.60 26.93 -35.69
N HIS A 264 6.74 26.62 -36.66
CA HIS A 264 5.56 27.44 -36.98
C HIS A 264 4.61 27.56 -35.78
N ASN A 265 4.42 26.48 -35.04
CA ASN A 265 3.49 26.42 -33.90
C ASN A 265 4.14 26.74 -32.55
N ARG A 266 5.39 27.24 -32.54
CA ARG A 266 6.18 27.55 -31.32
C ARG A 266 6.20 26.39 -30.32
N ARG A 267 6.33 25.16 -30.82
CA ARG A 267 6.44 23.94 -30.01
C ARG A 267 7.91 23.59 -29.77
N PRO A 268 8.33 23.28 -28.53
CA PRO A 268 9.69 22.86 -28.26
C PRO A 268 9.97 21.47 -28.84
N LEU A 269 11.15 21.30 -29.47
CA LEU A 269 11.66 20.02 -29.97
C LEU A 269 12.55 19.29 -28.94
N GLN A 270 12.58 19.77 -27.70
CA GLN A 270 13.29 19.16 -26.58
C GLN A 270 12.33 18.96 -25.41
N GLY A 271 12.51 17.86 -24.69
CA GLY A 271 11.78 17.53 -23.47
C GLY A 271 10.85 16.31 -23.60
N PRO A 272 10.21 15.91 -22.48
CA PRO A 272 9.57 14.60 -22.34
C PRO A 272 8.33 14.40 -23.23
N ARG A 273 7.77 15.47 -23.79
CA ARG A 273 6.56 15.43 -24.63
C ARG A 273 6.84 15.31 -26.12
N VAL A 274 8.09 15.46 -26.55
CA VAL A 274 8.44 15.53 -27.97
C VAL A 274 8.14 14.20 -28.68
N ALA A 275 8.37 13.06 -28.01
CA ALA A 275 8.04 11.73 -28.52
C ALA A 275 6.54 11.58 -28.83
N GLY A 276 5.68 11.98 -27.89
CA GLY A 276 4.22 11.94 -28.07
C GLY A 276 3.74 12.92 -29.15
N MET A 277 4.37 14.09 -29.23
CA MET A 277 4.07 15.11 -30.25
C MET A 277 4.40 14.61 -31.66
N PHE A 278 5.57 13.97 -31.85
CA PHE A 278 5.97 13.37 -33.11
C PHE A 278 5.07 12.19 -33.49
N ALA A 279 4.74 11.31 -32.54
CA ALA A 279 3.80 10.21 -32.79
C ALA A 279 2.42 10.72 -33.25
N GLY A 280 1.92 11.80 -32.63
CA GLY A 280 0.68 12.46 -33.05
C GLY A 280 0.78 13.06 -34.46
N PHE A 281 1.90 13.70 -34.78
CA PHE A 281 2.16 14.26 -36.11
C PHE A 281 2.25 13.18 -37.19
N CYS A 282 2.87 12.03 -36.90
CA CYS A 282 2.91 10.88 -37.80
C CYS A 282 1.50 10.36 -38.12
N ARG A 283 0.63 10.25 -37.12
CA ARG A 283 -0.77 9.81 -37.30
C ARG A 283 -1.62 10.77 -38.13
N SER A 284 -1.25 12.05 -38.18
CA SER A 284 -1.95 13.05 -38.98
C SER A 284 -1.43 13.18 -40.41
N GLN A 285 -0.39 12.43 -40.80
CA GLN A 285 0.11 12.44 -42.17
C GLN A 285 -0.88 11.76 -43.11
N LYS A 286 -0.89 12.17 -44.37
CA LYS A 286 -1.55 11.41 -45.44
C LYS A 286 -0.70 10.20 -45.81
N SER A 287 -1.35 9.11 -46.26
CA SER A 287 -0.65 8.01 -46.91
C SER A 287 0.12 8.51 -48.14
N ALA A 288 1.19 7.81 -48.50
CA ALA A 288 1.85 8.05 -49.77
C ALA A 288 0.90 7.73 -50.93
N ASP A 289 0.98 8.53 -52.00
CA ASP A 289 0.29 8.26 -53.27
C ASP A 289 0.98 7.12 -54.04
#